data_AF-A0AAV0CXD5-F1
#
_entry.id   AF-A0AAV0CXD5-F1
#
_cell.length_a   1.000
_cell.length_b   1.000
_cell.length_c   1.000
_cell.angle_alpha   90.00
_cell.angle_beta   90.00
_cell.angle_gamma   90.00
#
_symmetry.space_group_name_H-M   'P 1'
#
loop_
_entity.id
_entity.type
_entity.pdbx_description
1 polymer ?
#
loop_
_entity_poly.entity_id
_entity_poly.type
_entity_poly.pdbx_seq_one_letter_code
_entity_poly.pdbx_strand_id
1 'polypeptide(L)'
;MGATEHEEEKEAERGDGVRDVEKGEMGFEGEGRSNTHHRPPQQPPPATQDFHMARMQRLSATNPLRLVMDNAVRVASPSPAPHLPRRSHAQPPRPSPPPPLSQPPFTSPPPPPPHPSSTSPPPSSQPRSIPTVTVAPLQPSSITLNSRSYTNKFSLILFLVHLIGAIGLVGFLVYKGVQGLLEAGEAKITEERLLKYFLPQVEAASFLSITLAVLWQKGFRMWPKFMVHFILWSSFILTLTAGILLICCQRPSTDGLGVLFIFFAIGNGLYSCWVTPRTGYFCKIMIKALDPVPKFGDLNEPTYWMLGAGFVWMSFWVLAIVGAINFYFPPLVIIIMVLSMAWITEVMRNVVNLTVSRVVSLYYLRGMQSRTKFCFQRALSNNLGSASLGSVFVPTIEALRVVARGLNLLEGEDEFMFCCARCGLKLMDSIFKRGNGWAYVQIAAYGKSFVRASQDTWELFQRREMEQIVDSDMTSAICFLTGICSGSICAIVVAAWTAAVYRNFTATLSLLAAYIGYLLTRIAMAVPQACVSCYYVCYAENPESRLFDKTIEDRIAMIKQGRDLVAPTPRVPGRFARQFR
;
A
#
# COMPACT_ATOMS: atom_id res chain seq x y z
N MET A 1 -19.78 -21.89 62.93
CA MET A 1 -19.99 -22.84 64.05
C MET A 1 -21.45 -23.27 64.01
N GLY A 2 -21.69 -24.59 63.92
CA GLY A 2 -22.93 -25.34 64.24
C GLY A 2 -24.22 -24.97 63.50
N ALA A 3 -24.73 -25.77 62.55
CA ALA A 3 -25.51 -27.03 62.73
C ALA A 3 -27.02 -26.72 62.85
N THR A 4 -27.78 -26.79 61.74
CA THR A 4 -28.61 -27.93 61.23
C THR A 4 -29.96 -28.06 61.92
N GLU A 5 -31.05 -28.02 61.14
CA GLU A 5 -32.07 -29.09 61.14
C GLU A 5 -32.94 -29.04 59.88
N HIS A 6 -33.31 -30.24 59.45
CA HIS A 6 -34.07 -30.65 58.28
C HIS A 6 -35.58 -30.60 58.55
N GLU A 7 -36.39 -30.31 57.52
CA GLU A 7 -37.65 -31.01 57.31
C GLU A 7 -37.76 -31.42 55.83
N GLU A 8 -37.63 -32.72 55.61
CA GLU A 8 -38.05 -33.45 54.43
C GLU A 8 -39.44 -34.02 54.77
N GLU A 9 -40.44 -33.80 53.93
CA GLU A 9 -41.57 -34.72 53.84
C GLU A 9 -41.83 -35.06 52.36
N LYS A 10 -42.23 -36.30 52.18
CA LYS A 10 -41.90 -37.22 51.11
C LYS A 10 -43.20 -37.81 50.55
N GLU A 11 -43.04 -38.51 49.44
CA GLU A 11 -43.89 -39.62 48.96
C GLU A 11 -45.22 -39.26 48.30
N ALA A 12 -45.71 -39.93 47.25
CA ALA A 12 -45.37 -41.07 46.39
C ALA A 12 -46.73 -41.36 45.66
N GLU A 13 -46.93 -42.13 44.59
CA GLU A 13 -46.19 -43.14 43.84
C GLU A 13 -47.05 -43.48 42.59
N ARG A 14 -46.41 -44.13 41.61
CA ARG A 14 -46.96 -45.11 40.62
C ARG A 14 -47.97 -44.65 39.55
N GLY A 15 -47.88 -45.11 38.30
CA GLY A 15 -46.97 -46.09 37.69
C GLY A 15 -47.50 -46.55 36.32
N ASP A 16 -46.56 -46.61 35.36
CA ASP A 16 -46.37 -47.60 34.29
C ASP A 16 -47.35 -47.74 33.10
N GLY A 17 -46.78 -48.06 31.92
CA GLY A 17 -47.51 -48.70 30.82
C GLY A 17 -47.44 -48.10 29.40
N VAL A 18 -46.26 -48.14 28.77
CA VAL A 18 -45.96 -48.73 27.43
C VAL A 18 -46.91 -48.49 26.20
N ARG A 19 -46.24 -48.13 25.08
CA ARG A 19 -46.52 -48.35 23.63
C ARG A 19 -47.27 -47.29 22.78
N ASP A 20 -46.45 -46.58 22.00
CA ASP A 20 -46.33 -46.65 20.52
C ASP A 20 -47.44 -46.14 19.56
N VAL A 21 -47.01 -45.13 18.78
CA VAL A 21 -47.09 -45.00 17.29
C VAL A 21 -48.34 -44.38 16.67
N GLU A 22 -48.15 -43.23 16.00
CA GLU A 22 -48.59 -42.86 14.63
C GLU A 22 -48.02 -41.46 14.29
N LYS A 23 -47.73 -41.00 13.05
CA LYS A 23 -47.43 -41.54 11.73
C LYS A 23 -47.24 -40.34 10.77
N GLY A 24 -46.48 -40.49 9.69
CA GLY A 24 -46.53 -39.66 8.47
C GLY A 24 -45.14 -39.27 7.92
N GLU A 25 -44.47 -40.08 7.08
CA GLU A 25 -44.58 -40.17 5.59
C GLU A 25 -43.71 -39.10 4.85
N MET A 26 -42.95 -39.37 3.77
CA MET A 26 -42.89 -40.49 2.82
C MET A 26 -41.47 -40.70 2.26
N GLY A 27 -41.14 -41.95 1.96
CA GLY A 27 -40.24 -42.36 0.88
C GLY A 27 -40.95 -43.46 0.06
N PHE A 28 -41.06 -43.26 -1.25
CA PHE A 28 -41.26 -44.32 -2.25
C PHE A 28 -40.00 -45.21 -2.23
N GLU A 29 -40.00 -46.53 -2.45
CA GLU A 29 -40.64 -47.27 -3.55
C GLU A 29 -40.55 -48.79 -3.24
N GLY A 30 -41.46 -49.59 -3.81
CA GLY A 30 -41.70 -50.98 -3.43
C GLY A 30 -40.85 -52.06 -4.10
N GLU A 31 -40.79 -53.18 -3.38
CA GLU A 31 -40.81 -54.59 -3.80
C GLU A 31 -39.68 -55.21 -4.65
N GLY A 32 -39.19 -56.38 -4.19
CA GLY A 32 -38.70 -57.40 -5.12
C GLY A 32 -37.62 -58.42 -4.69
N ARG A 33 -37.83 -59.18 -3.61
CA ARG A 33 -37.59 -60.65 -3.54
C ARG A 33 -36.15 -61.26 -3.68
N SER A 34 -35.63 -61.69 -2.52
CA SER A 34 -35.03 -63.01 -2.15
C SER A 34 -34.19 -63.84 -3.14
N ASN A 35 -32.92 -64.17 -2.81
CA ASN A 35 -32.50 -65.49 -2.25
C ASN A 35 -30.96 -65.71 -2.11
N THR A 36 -30.56 -66.08 -0.87
CA THR A 36 -29.59 -67.11 -0.42
C THR A 36 -28.14 -67.32 -0.95
N HIS A 37 -27.24 -67.42 0.05
CA HIS A 37 -26.16 -68.42 0.30
C HIS A 37 -24.66 -68.16 0.02
N HIS A 38 -23.89 -68.30 1.12
CA HIS A 38 -22.53 -68.85 1.35
C HIS A 38 -21.23 -68.25 0.74
N ARG A 39 -20.23 -68.07 1.65
CA ARG A 39 -18.78 -67.72 1.52
C ARG A 39 -17.97 -68.77 0.71
N PRO A 40 -16.72 -68.54 0.19
CA PRO A 40 -15.56 -67.93 0.89
C PRO A 40 -14.66 -67.02 -0.05
N PRO A 41 -13.36 -66.67 0.18
CA PRO A 41 -12.84 -65.30 -0.09
C PRO A 41 -11.82 -65.13 -1.25
N GLN A 42 -11.48 -63.84 -1.52
CA GLN A 42 -10.32 -63.26 -2.24
C GLN A 42 -10.31 -63.15 -3.78
N GLN A 43 -10.46 -61.90 -4.29
CA GLN A 43 -9.58 -61.23 -5.28
C GLN A 43 -10.03 -59.74 -5.45
N PRO A 44 -9.13 -58.75 -5.60
CA PRO A 44 -9.50 -57.33 -5.75
C PRO A 44 -9.77 -56.93 -7.22
N PRO A 45 -10.71 -56.01 -7.53
CA PRO A 45 -10.91 -55.48 -8.89
C PRO A 45 -10.17 -54.14 -9.14
N PRO A 46 -10.00 -53.73 -10.42
CA PRO A 46 -8.95 -52.81 -10.86
C PRO A 46 -9.34 -51.31 -10.85
N ALA A 47 -8.33 -50.49 -11.17
CA ALA A 47 -8.24 -49.05 -11.03
C ALA A 47 -9.33 -48.22 -11.74
N THR A 48 -9.76 -47.18 -11.04
CA THR A 48 -10.69 -46.08 -11.36
C THR A 48 -10.20 -45.09 -12.43
N GLN A 49 -9.40 -45.52 -13.40
CA GLN A 49 -8.80 -44.60 -14.39
C GLN A 49 -9.68 -44.33 -15.62
N ASP A 50 -10.52 -45.27 -16.03
CA ASP A 50 -11.20 -45.17 -17.33
C ASP A 50 -12.46 -44.31 -17.32
N PHE A 51 -13.06 -44.04 -16.15
CA PHE A 51 -14.29 -43.23 -16.08
C PHE A 51 -14.02 -41.71 -16.19
N HIS A 52 -12.79 -41.25 -15.94
CA HIS A 52 -12.45 -39.83 -15.99
C HIS A 52 -12.16 -39.31 -17.41
N MET A 53 -11.72 -40.17 -18.33
CA MET A 53 -11.37 -39.77 -19.70
C MET A 53 -12.59 -39.36 -20.53
N ALA A 54 -13.74 -40.03 -20.36
CA ALA A 54 -14.94 -39.78 -21.17
C ALA A 54 -15.63 -38.44 -20.85
N ARG A 55 -15.40 -37.86 -19.65
CA ARG A 55 -16.00 -36.56 -19.26
C ARG A 55 -15.13 -35.35 -19.65
N MET A 56 -13.85 -35.56 -19.98
CA MET A 56 -12.89 -34.50 -20.32
C MET A 56 -12.88 -34.07 -21.80
N GLN A 57 -13.60 -34.78 -22.68
CA GLN A 57 -13.75 -34.40 -24.09
C GLN A 57 -14.78 -33.27 -24.34
N ARG A 58 -15.43 -32.73 -23.30
CA ARG A 58 -16.35 -31.57 -23.38
C ARG A 58 -15.69 -30.20 -23.13
N LEU A 59 -14.36 -30.12 -23.14
CA LEU A 59 -13.66 -28.84 -23.00
C LEU A 59 -13.34 -28.26 -24.39
N SER A 60 -13.86 -27.06 -24.66
CA SER A 60 -13.60 -26.28 -25.88
C SER A 60 -12.10 -26.12 -26.17
N ALA A 61 -11.72 -26.13 -27.45
CA ALA A 61 -10.33 -26.06 -27.92
C ALA A 61 -9.57 -24.79 -27.50
N THR A 62 -10.27 -23.79 -26.95
CA THR A 62 -9.69 -22.54 -26.43
C THR A 62 -9.52 -22.53 -24.90
N ASN A 63 -9.81 -23.64 -24.20
CA ASN A 63 -9.66 -23.69 -22.75
C ASN A 63 -8.18 -23.79 -22.32
N PRO A 64 -7.68 -22.85 -21.48
CA PRO A 64 -6.28 -22.78 -21.09
C PRO A 64 -5.81 -24.00 -20.26
N LEU A 65 -6.70 -24.73 -19.57
CA LEU A 65 -6.33 -25.91 -18.80
C LEU A 65 -5.91 -27.09 -19.68
N ARG A 66 -6.47 -27.21 -20.89
CA ARG A 66 -6.09 -28.26 -21.84
C ARG A 66 -4.71 -28.01 -22.47
N LEU A 67 -4.40 -26.75 -22.78
CA LEU A 67 -3.10 -26.33 -23.35
C LEU A 67 -1.93 -26.56 -22.39
N VAL A 68 -2.17 -26.43 -21.07
CA VAL A 68 -1.15 -26.69 -20.04
C VAL A 68 -0.89 -28.20 -19.90
N MET A 69 -1.91 -29.04 -20.02
CA MET A 69 -1.76 -30.50 -19.95
C MET A 69 -1.08 -31.09 -21.19
N ASP A 70 -1.42 -30.64 -22.41
CA ASP A 70 -0.76 -31.13 -23.64
C ASP A 70 0.74 -30.78 -23.69
N ASN A 71 1.13 -29.64 -23.10
CA ASN A 71 2.54 -29.25 -22.98
C ASN A 71 3.30 -30.04 -21.89
N ALA A 72 2.60 -30.60 -20.91
CA ALA A 72 3.22 -31.38 -19.84
C ALA A 72 3.51 -32.84 -20.24
N VAL A 73 2.93 -33.35 -21.33
CA VAL A 73 3.12 -34.74 -21.80
C VAL A 73 4.29 -34.89 -22.80
N ARG A 74 4.96 -33.80 -23.21
CA ARG A 74 6.06 -33.83 -24.21
C ARG A 74 7.46 -33.49 -23.67
N VAL A 75 7.93 -34.12 -22.58
CA VAL A 75 9.36 -34.18 -22.19
C VAL A 75 9.51 -35.35 -21.19
N ALA A 76 10.37 -36.39 -21.26
CA ALA A 76 11.47 -36.85 -22.12
C ALA A 76 11.62 -38.39 -21.98
N SER A 77 12.24 -39.05 -22.96
CA SER A 77 12.84 -40.40 -22.83
C SER A 77 14.31 -40.35 -23.28
N PRO A 78 15.26 -41.05 -22.62
CA PRO A 78 16.67 -40.98 -22.96
C PRO A 78 17.08 -42.04 -24.02
N SER A 79 18.14 -41.77 -24.78
CA SER A 79 18.79 -42.74 -25.70
C SER A 79 20.32 -42.71 -25.54
N PRO A 80 21.03 -43.80 -25.89
CA PRO A 80 22.33 -44.15 -25.30
C PRO A 80 23.56 -43.61 -26.05
N ALA A 81 24.70 -43.64 -25.35
CA ALA A 81 26.01 -43.11 -25.74
C ALA A 81 26.72 -43.87 -26.89
N PRO A 82 27.65 -43.21 -27.61
CA PRO A 82 28.65 -43.91 -28.43
C PRO A 82 30.12 -43.68 -27.98
N HIS A 83 30.95 -44.62 -28.45
CA HIS A 83 32.35 -44.91 -28.12
C HIS A 83 33.43 -43.93 -28.66
N LEU A 84 34.65 -44.10 -28.13
CA LEU A 84 35.92 -43.34 -28.32
C LEU A 84 36.78 -43.88 -29.53
N PRO A 85 37.97 -43.32 -29.89
CA PRO A 85 38.22 -42.51 -31.11
C PRO A 85 39.19 -43.14 -32.15
N ARG A 86 39.39 -42.49 -33.32
CA ARG A 86 40.55 -42.72 -34.21
C ARG A 86 41.10 -41.42 -34.84
N ARG A 87 42.44 -41.27 -34.79
CA ARG A 87 43.31 -40.16 -35.26
C ARG A 87 43.27 -39.91 -36.77
N SER A 88 43.45 -38.65 -37.20
CA SER A 88 44.25 -38.23 -38.39
C SER A 88 44.68 -36.75 -38.26
N HIS A 89 45.66 -36.35 -39.07
CA HIS A 89 46.70 -35.34 -38.80
C HIS A 89 46.39 -33.83 -38.94
N ALA A 90 47.35 -33.06 -38.39
CA ALA A 90 47.49 -31.62 -38.16
C ALA A 90 47.65 -30.71 -39.39
N GLN A 91 47.31 -29.41 -39.23
CA GLN A 91 48.08 -28.26 -39.74
C GLN A 91 47.78 -26.95 -38.95
N PRO A 92 48.77 -26.03 -38.77
CA PRO A 92 48.71 -24.91 -37.81
C PRO A 92 48.27 -23.53 -38.42
N PRO A 93 47.98 -22.50 -37.58
CA PRO A 93 47.26 -21.29 -37.98
C PRO A 93 48.13 -20.14 -38.52
N ARG A 94 47.53 -19.29 -39.38
CA ARG A 94 48.11 -18.05 -39.93
C ARG A 94 47.60 -16.79 -39.20
N PRO A 95 48.45 -15.80 -38.89
CA PRO A 95 48.03 -14.50 -38.34
C PRO A 95 47.73 -13.45 -39.42
N SER A 96 46.79 -12.55 -39.11
CA SER A 96 46.32 -11.41 -39.91
C SER A 96 47.21 -10.15 -39.75
N PRO A 97 47.42 -9.36 -40.81
CA PRO A 97 48.25 -8.14 -40.76
C PRO A 97 47.47 -6.85 -40.36
N PRO A 98 48.18 -5.81 -39.83
CA PRO A 98 47.59 -4.56 -39.32
C PRO A 98 47.40 -3.44 -40.37
N PRO A 99 46.64 -2.36 -40.07
CA PRO A 99 46.38 -1.26 -41.00
C PRO A 99 47.52 -0.21 -41.03
N PRO A 100 47.67 0.56 -42.13
CA PRO A 100 48.78 1.52 -42.28
C PRO A 100 48.53 2.89 -41.63
N LEU A 101 49.62 3.44 -41.09
CA LEU A 101 49.82 4.83 -40.67
C LEU A 101 50.39 5.67 -41.84
N SER A 102 50.03 6.95 -41.93
CA SER A 102 50.73 7.95 -42.75
C SER A 102 50.74 9.30 -42.04
N GLN A 103 51.91 9.95 -42.02
CA GLN A 103 52.26 11.20 -41.33
C GLN A 103 52.52 12.35 -42.36
N PRO A 104 52.68 13.63 -41.93
CA PRO A 104 52.60 14.89 -42.73
C PRO A 104 54.00 15.27 -43.33
N PRO A 105 54.28 16.40 -44.06
CA PRO A 105 54.06 17.83 -43.73
C PRO A 105 53.86 18.81 -44.93
N PHE A 106 53.68 20.12 -44.68
CA PHE A 106 54.38 21.28 -45.32
C PHE A 106 53.81 22.64 -44.83
N THR A 107 54.69 23.63 -44.62
CA THR A 107 54.47 24.95 -43.98
C THR A 107 54.99 26.13 -44.81
N SER A 108 54.33 27.29 -44.64
CA SER A 108 54.74 28.73 -44.80
C SER A 108 54.69 29.43 -46.19
N PRO A 109 54.65 30.79 -46.33
CA PRO A 109 54.55 31.93 -45.36
C PRO A 109 53.46 33.03 -45.72
N PRO A 110 53.35 34.19 -45.00
CA PRO A 110 52.19 35.14 -45.06
C PRO A 110 52.46 36.50 -45.76
N PRO A 111 51.41 37.35 -45.97
CA PRO A 111 51.56 38.83 -46.07
C PRO A 111 50.58 39.66 -45.18
N PRO A 112 50.78 40.99 -45.06
CA PRO A 112 50.58 41.81 -43.83
C PRO A 112 49.29 42.67 -43.81
N PRO A 113 49.02 43.49 -42.76
CA PRO A 113 47.69 44.05 -42.45
C PRO A 113 47.47 45.48 -42.99
N PRO A 114 46.23 45.99 -42.91
CA PRO A 114 46.06 47.37 -42.42
C PRO A 114 44.93 47.54 -41.38
N HIS A 115 45.22 48.39 -40.39
CA HIS A 115 44.25 49.03 -39.46
C HIS A 115 43.68 50.33 -40.10
N PRO A 116 42.97 51.22 -39.37
CA PRO A 116 41.53 51.18 -39.09
C PRO A 116 40.81 52.51 -39.48
N SER A 117 39.48 52.53 -39.60
CA SER A 117 38.65 53.75 -39.45
C SER A 117 37.17 53.35 -39.47
N SER A 118 36.45 53.48 -38.35
CA SER A 118 35.52 54.59 -38.06
C SER A 118 34.64 54.97 -39.24
N THR A 119 33.31 54.78 -39.17
CA THR A 119 32.29 55.80 -38.82
C THR A 119 30.88 55.17 -38.95
N SER A 120 29.92 55.75 -38.24
CA SER A 120 28.52 55.42 -37.91
C SER A 120 27.49 55.11 -39.04
N PRO A 121 26.33 54.49 -38.71
CA PRO A 121 25.14 54.31 -39.60
C PRO A 121 24.23 55.57 -39.56
N PRO A 122 23.05 55.71 -40.26
CA PRO A 122 22.13 54.77 -40.96
C PRO A 122 21.67 55.34 -42.35
N PRO A 123 20.48 55.10 -42.99
CA PRO A 123 19.33 54.20 -42.73
C PRO A 123 18.75 53.43 -43.96
N SER A 124 17.81 52.52 -43.66
CA SER A 124 16.74 51.95 -44.54
C SER A 124 17.20 51.16 -45.78
N SER A 125 16.66 50.02 -46.18
CA SER A 125 15.28 49.51 -46.16
C SER A 125 15.31 48.00 -46.43
N GLN A 126 14.34 47.27 -45.88
CA GLN A 126 14.17 45.81 -45.96
C GLN A 126 14.19 45.25 -47.40
N PRO A 127 14.51 43.96 -47.55
CA PRO A 127 13.42 43.05 -47.95
C PRO A 127 13.35 41.75 -47.14
N ARG A 128 12.15 41.53 -46.57
CA ARG A 128 11.42 40.26 -46.40
C ARG A 128 12.25 38.98 -46.23
N SER A 129 12.48 38.58 -44.97
CA SER A 129 12.99 37.26 -44.58
C SER A 129 11.89 36.22 -44.48
N ILE A 130 12.10 35.10 -45.16
CA ILE A 130 11.43 33.80 -44.98
C ILE A 130 11.68 33.32 -43.53
N PRO A 131 10.70 32.77 -42.79
CA PRO A 131 10.94 32.30 -41.43
C PRO A 131 11.71 30.97 -41.46
N THR A 132 13.03 31.06 -41.28
CA THR A 132 13.84 29.91 -40.85
C THR A 132 13.44 29.60 -39.41
N VAL A 133 12.84 28.43 -39.20
CA VAL A 133 12.59 27.87 -37.87
C VAL A 133 13.94 27.51 -37.26
N THR A 134 14.54 28.47 -36.55
CA THR A 134 15.64 28.16 -35.63
C THR A 134 15.01 27.49 -34.41
N VAL A 135 15.14 26.17 -34.33
CA VAL A 135 14.92 25.41 -33.10
C VAL A 135 15.96 25.90 -32.10
N ALA A 136 15.58 26.85 -31.25
CA ALA A 136 16.37 27.21 -30.09
C ALA A 136 16.52 25.96 -29.20
N PRO A 137 17.73 25.62 -28.71
CA PRO A 137 17.87 24.59 -27.70
C PRO A 137 16.99 24.94 -26.51
N LEU A 138 16.20 23.99 -26.03
CA LEU A 138 15.44 24.12 -24.79
C LEU A 138 16.44 24.42 -23.66
N GLN A 139 16.60 25.70 -23.32
CA GLN A 139 17.22 26.09 -22.07
C GLN A 139 16.34 25.50 -20.94
N PRO A 140 16.91 24.76 -19.98
CA PRO A 140 16.15 24.39 -18.80
C PRO A 140 15.78 25.69 -18.09
N SER A 141 14.50 26.05 -18.16
CA SER A 141 13.92 27.09 -17.30
C SER A 141 14.48 26.87 -15.90
N SER A 142 15.08 27.90 -15.30
CA SER A 142 15.62 27.87 -13.95
C SER A 142 14.48 27.67 -12.95
N ILE A 143 14.00 26.43 -12.81
CA ILE A 143 12.93 26.10 -11.87
C ILE A 143 13.51 26.31 -10.46
N THR A 144 13.07 27.39 -9.81
CA THR A 144 13.58 27.77 -8.50
C THR A 144 13.11 26.76 -7.45
N LEU A 145 14.04 25.98 -6.86
CA LEU A 145 13.77 25.04 -5.75
C LEU A 145 13.34 25.72 -4.42
N ASN A 146 13.24 27.06 -4.42
CA ASN A 146 12.90 27.91 -3.28
C ASN A 146 11.66 28.78 -3.55
N SER A 147 10.66 28.28 -4.28
CA SER A 147 9.38 28.98 -4.41
C SER A 147 8.79 29.30 -3.04
N ARG A 148 8.49 30.57 -2.74
CA ARG A 148 7.86 30.97 -1.46
C ARG A 148 6.33 31.00 -1.51
N SER A 149 5.73 30.59 -2.64
CA SER A 149 4.27 30.59 -2.77
C SER A 149 3.63 29.46 -1.97
N TYR A 150 2.46 29.74 -1.38
CA TYR A 150 1.58 28.69 -0.86
C TYR A 150 1.01 27.87 -2.02
N THR A 151 0.99 26.56 -1.82
CA THR A 151 0.43 25.59 -2.76
C THR A 151 -1.05 25.35 -2.46
N ASN A 152 -1.89 25.23 -3.50
CA ASN A 152 -3.33 24.90 -3.38
C ASN A 152 -4.06 25.67 -2.28
N LYS A 153 -4.15 27.01 -2.40
CA LYS A 153 -4.74 27.91 -1.38
C LYS A 153 -6.15 27.51 -0.94
N PHE A 154 -7.00 27.07 -1.87
CA PHE A 154 -8.36 26.62 -1.54
C PHE A 154 -8.36 25.42 -0.58
N SER A 155 -7.56 24.39 -0.86
CA SER A 155 -7.42 23.22 0.00
C SER A 155 -6.78 23.55 1.34
N LEU A 156 -5.90 24.55 1.39
CA LEU A 156 -5.36 25.07 2.64
C LEU A 156 -6.46 25.71 3.50
N ILE A 157 -7.24 26.63 2.93
CA ILE A 157 -8.34 27.30 3.64
C ILE A 157 -9.35 26.26 4.15
N LEU A 158 -9.75 25.33 3.28
CA LEU A 158 -10.72 24.29 3.63
C LEU A 158 -10.21 23.41 4.77
N PHE A 159 -8.93 23.01 4.74
CA PHE A 159 -8.32 22.24 5.83
C PHE A 159 -8.23 23.04 7.14
N LEU A 160 -7.90 24.34 7.08
CA LEU A 160 -7.83 25.19 8.27
C LEU A 160 -9.21 25.39 8.91
N VAL A 161 -10.26 25.62 8.09
CA VAL A 161 -11.65 25.69 8.57
C VAL A 161 -12.06 24.37 9.21
N HIS A 162 -11.78 23.24 8.56
CA HIS A 162 -12.01 21.92 9.14
C HIS A 162 -11.26 21.72 10.45
N LEU A 163 -9.98 22.10 10.53
CA LEU A 163 -9.16 21.94 11.73
C LEU A 163 -9.71 22.76 12.91
N ILE A 164 -10.07 24.02 12.68
CA ILE A 164 -10.68 24.88 13.69
C ILE A 164 -12.05 24.30 14.13
N GLY A 165 -12.87 23.88 13.16
CA GLY A 165 -14.15 23.24 13.44
C GLY A 165 -14.01 21.95 14.24
N ALA A 166 -13.02 21.11 13.92
CA ALA A 166 -12.72 19.87 14.62
C ALA A 166 -12.24 20.13 16.05
N ILE A 167 -11.34 21.11 16.25
CA ILE A 167 -10.90 21.53 17.59
C ILE A 167 -12.08 22.06 18.41
N GLY A 168 -12.92 22.92 17.81
CA GLY A 168 -14.11 23.44 18.47
C GLY A 168 -15.11 22.35 18.84
N LEU A 169 -15.38 21.41 17.93
CA LEU A 169 -16.27 20.27 18.17
C LEU A 169 -15.73 19.34 19.26
N VAL A 170 -14.46 18.94 19.18
CA VAL A 170 -13.81 18.11 20.20
C VAL A 170 -13.85 18.81 21.56
N GLY A 171 -13.50 20.10 21.62
CA GLY A 171 -13.55 20.89 22.85
C GLY A 171 -14.96 21.00 23.44
N PHE A 172 -15.98 21.22 22.60
CA PHE A 172 -17.38 21.25 23.02
C PHE A 172 -17.85 19.89 23.55
N LEU A 173 -17.48 18.79 22.89
CA LEU A 173 -17.84 17.45 23.33
C LEU A 173 -17.13 17.05 24.62
N VAL A 174 -15.85 17.42 24.79
CA VAL A 174 -15.14 17.26 26.06
C VAL A 174 -15.85 18.04 27.17
N TYR A 175 -16.20 19.30 26.92
CA TYR A 175 -16.98 20.10 27.88
C TYR A 175 -18.31 19.42 28.23
N LYS A 176 -19.03 18.88 27.24
CA LYS A 176 -20.27 18.14 27.48
C LYS A 176 -20.07 16.88 28.31
N GLY A 177 -18.99 16.13 28.08
CA GLY A 177 -18.63 14.99 28.92
C GLY A 177 -18.24 15.39 30.35
N VAL A 178 -17.64 16.56 30.56
CA VAL A 178 -17.37 17.09 31.92
C VAL A 178 -18.66 17.55 32.59
N GLN A 179 -19.57 18.19 31.84
CA GLN A 179 -20.88 18.61 32.35
C GLN A 179 -21.72 17.40 32.79
N GLY A 180 -21.76 16.34 31.99
CA GLY A 180 -22.46 15.09 32.34
C GLY A 180 -21.93 14.45 33.63
N LEU A 181 -20.62 14.60 33.90
CA LEU A 181 -19.99 14.06 35.10
C LEU A 181 -20.38 14.83 36.37
N LEU A 182 -20.66 16.13 36.21
CA LEU A 182 -21.07 17.02 37.31
C LEU A 182 -22.57 16.93 37.60
N GLU A 183 -23.39 16.64 36.58
CA GLU A 183 -24.84 16.49 36.73
C GLU A 183 -25.17 15.14 37.39
N ALA A 184 -25.78 15.17 38.58
CA ALA A 184 -26.16 13.94 39.29
C ALA A 184 -27.29 13.20 38.54
N GLY A 185 -27.04 11.97 38.11
CA GLY A 185 -28.03 11.14 37.41
C GLY A 185 -27.45 9.89 36.75
N GLU A 186 -28.22 9.24 35.88
CA GLU A 186 -27.79 8.04 35.11
C GLU A 186 -26.62 8.33 34.16
N ALA A 187 -26.51 9.58 33.67
CA ALA A 187 -25.42 10.03 32.81
C ALA A 187 -24.06 9.95 33.54
N LYS A 188 -23.99 10.43 34.78
CA LYS A 188 -22.78 10.35 35.62
C LYS A 188 -22.29 8.92 35.82
N ILE A 189 -23.19 7.98 36.12
CA ILE A 189 -22.82 6.56 36.34
C ILE A 189 -22.24 5.94 35.06
N THR A 190 -22.81 6.31 33.90
CA THR A 190 -22.36 5.82 32.60
C THR A 190 -20.99 6.42 32.24
N GLU A 191 -20.81 7.72 32.43
CA GLU A 191 -19.56 8.42 32.14
C GLU A 191 -18.42 8.02 33.09
N GLU A 192 -18.66 7.90 34.40
CA GLU A 192 -17.66 7.40 35.36
C GLU A 192 -17.19 5.99 34.99
N ARG A 193 -18.10 5.14 34.53
CA ARG A 193 -17.77 3.79 34.06
C ARG A 193 -16.91 3.82 32.80
N LEU A 194 -17.23 4.69 31.85
CA LEU A 194 -16.42 4.87 30.64
C LEU A 194 -15.04 5.44 31.00
N LEU A 195 -14.96 6.49 31.80
CA LEU A 195 -13.68 7.05 32.26
C LEU A 195 -12.80 6.02 32.97
N LYS A 196 -13.39 5.15 33.80
CA LYS A 196 -12.65 4.14 34.55
C LYS A 196 -12.19 2.95 33.70
N TYR A 197 -12.99 2.51 32.72
CA TYR A 197 -12.77 1.26 31.98
C TYR A 197 -12.52 1.43 30.47
N PHE A 198 -12.57 2.63 29.93
CA PHE A 198 -12.34 2.93 28.51
C PHE A 198 -11.05 3.73 28.31
N LEU A 199 -10.87 4.80 29.10
CA LEU A 199 -9.74 5.72 28.94
C LEU A 199 -8.37 5.05 29.14
N PRO A 200 -8.12 4.25 30.20
CA PRO A 200 -6.81 3.66 30.43
C PRO A 200 -6.36 2.72 29.30
N GLN A 201 -7.28 1.93 28.75
CA GLN A 201 -6.99 0.95 27.70
C GLN A 201 -6.66 1.63 26.38
N VAL A 202 -7.37 2.71 26.03
CA VAL A 202 -7.12 3.45 24.78
C VAL A 202 -5.85 4.29 24.87
N GLU A 203 -5.56 4.88 26.03
CA GLU A 203 -4.29 5.58 26.27
C GLU A 203 -3.11 4.61 26.24
N ALA A 204 -3.25 3.44 26.87
CA ALA A 204 -2.24 2.38 26.79
C ALA A 204 -2.01 1.91 25.35
N ALA A 205 -3.08 1.77 24.55
CA ALA A 205 -2.97 1.45 23.13
C ALA A 205 -2.24 2.56 22.35
N SER A 206 -2.51 3.83 22.66
CA SER A 206 -1.86 4.97 22.03
C SER A 206 -0.36 5.00 22.34
N PHE A 207 0.04 4.76 23.59
CA PHE A 207 1.44 4.65 23.99
C PHE A 207 2.15 3.45 23.34
N LEU A 208 1.49 2.28 23.33
CA LEU A 208 1.97 1.09 22.64
C LEU A 208 2.18 1.37 21.14
N SER A 209 1.25 2.07 20.52
CA SER A 209 1.30 2.43 19.10
C SER A 209 2.48 3.32 18.76
N ILE A 210 2.80 4.32 19.59
CA ILE A 210 3.99 5.18 19.39
C ILE A 210 5.26 4.34 19.49
N THR A 211 5.33 3.47 20.51
CA THR A 211 6.47 2.57 20.71
C THR A 211 6.67 1.67 19.48
N LEU A 212 5.59 1.04 19.01
CA LEU A 212 5.61 0.23 17.80
C LEU A 212 6.00 1.05 16.56
N ALA A 213 5.46 2.26 16.38
CA ALA A 213 5.77 3.12 15.26
C ALA A 213 7.28 3.44 15.18
N VAL A 214 7.91 3.76 16.32
CA VAL A 214 9.36 4.00 16.40
C VAL A 214 10.15 2.71 16.14
N LEU A 215 9.72 1.57 16.68
CA LEU A 215 10.35 0.27 16.46
C LEU A 215 10.30 -0.16 14.99
N TRP A 216 9.15 -0.05 14.34
CA TRP A 216 8.98 -0.36 12.92
C TRP A 216 9.88 0.51 12.05
N GLN A 217 9.86 1.83 12.26
CA GLN A 217 10.69 2.76 11.51
C GLN A 217 12.19 2.49 11.70
N LYS A 218 12.63 2.22 12.94
CA LYS A 218 14.01 1.85 13.24
C LYS A 218 14.40 0.53 12.58
N GLY A 219 13.52 -0.48 12.66
CA GLY A 219 13.69 -1.77 12.02
C GLY A 219 13.90 -1.65 10.52
N PHE A 220 13.04 -0.89 9.82
CA PHE A 220 13.15 -0.68 8.37
C PHE A 220 14.50 -0.10 7.93
N ARG A 221 15.10 0.74 8.77
CA ARG A 221 16.38 1.38 8.48
C ARG A 221 17.58 0.48 8.78
N MET A 222 17.48 -0.33 9.83
CA MET A 222 18.57 -1.22 10.24
C MET A 222 18.61 -2.51 9.41
N TRP A 223 17.45 -3.11 9.15
CA TRP A 223 17.34 -4.42 8.52
C TRP A 223 16.26 -4.47 7.44
N PRO A 224 16.33 -3.67 6.36
CA PRO A 224 15.28 -3.57 5.35
C PRO A 224 14.93 -4.93 4.72
N LYS A 225 15.94 -5.77 4.42
CA LYS A 225 15.71 -7.10 3.83
C LYS A 225 14.86 -8.00 4.73
N PHE A 226 15.21 -8.08 6.00
CA PHE A 226 14.52 -8.91 6.97
C PHE A 226 13.12 -8.35 7.26
N MET A 227 13.01 -7.03 7.47
CA MET A 227 11.75 -6.36 7.81
C MET A 227 10.67 -6.54 6.75
N VAL A 228 11.01 -6.49 5.46
CA VAL A 228 10.02 -6.69 4.39
C VAL A 228 9.37 -8.07 4.48
N HIS A 229 10.17 -9.13 4.64
CA HIS A 229 9.65 -10.49 4.78
C HIS A 229 8.90 -10.65 6.10
N PHE A 230 9.44 -10.10 7.18
CA PHE A 230 8.81 -10.13 8.49
C PHE A 230 7.43 -9.47 8.48
N ILE A 231 7.26 -8.33 7.83
CA ILE A 231 5.97 -7.60 7.78
C ILE A 231 4.94 -8.32 6.92
N LEU A 232 5.35 -8.86 5.75
CA LEU A 232 4.44 -9.62 4.90
C LEU A 232 3.83 -10.80 5.69
N TRP A 233 4.67 -11.63 6.31
CA TRP A 233 4.18 -12.80 7.05
C TRP A 233 3.56 -12.47 8.41
N SER A 234 4.12 -11.52 9.17
CA SER A 234 3.54 -11.12 10.47
C SER A 234 2.18 -10.46 10.30
N SER A 235 1.91 -9.75 9.20
CA SER A 235 0.60 -9.13 8.97
C SER A 235 -0.51 -10.17 8.89
N PHE A 236 -0.27 -11.30 8.21
CA PHE A 236 -1.19 -12.43 8.17
C PHE A 236 -1.44 -13.01 9.55
N ILE A 237 -0.36 -13.38 10.25
CA ILE A 237 -0.43 -14.06 11.56
C ILE A 237 -1.12 -13.17 12.59
N LEU A 238 -0.68 -11.91 12.74
CA LEU A 238 -1.23 -10.99 13.74
C LEU A 238 -2.70 -10.66 13.47
N THR A 239 -3.08 -10.47 12.21
CA THR A 239 -4.49 -10.19 11.86
C THR A 239 -5.37 -11.41 12.08
N LEU A 240 -4.87 -12.62 11.77
CA LEU A 240 -5.58 -13.87 12.04
C LEU A 240 -5.75 -14.08 13.55
N THR A 241 -4.69 -13.87 14.34
CA THR A 241 -4.75 -13.95 15.81
C THR A 241 -5.71 -12.92 16.39
N ALA A 242 -5.69 -11.67 15.89
CA ALA A 242 -6.66 -10.67 16.29
C ALA A 242 -8.10 -11.10 15.97
N GLY A 243 -8.36 -11.62 14.78
CA GLY A 243 -9.68 -12.12 14.38
C GLY A 243 -10.18 -13.27 15.26
N ILE A 244 -9.33 -14.27 15.52
CA ILE A 244 -9.66 -15.41 16.40
C ILE A 244 -9.95 -14.93 17.83
N LEU A 245 -9.09 -14.07 18.39
CA LEU A 245 -9.30 -13.53 19.73
C LEU A 245 -10.58 -12.71 19.83
N LEU A 246 -10.93 -11.94 18.80
CA LEU A 246 -12.18 -11.21 18.79
C LEU A 246 -13.37 -12.17 18.81
N ILE A 247 -13.38 -13.25 18.01
CA ILE A 247 -14.45 -14.26 18.07
C ILE A 247 -14.52 -14.93 19.45
N CYS A 248 -13.37 -15.28 20.05
CA CYS A 248 -13.34 -15.96 21.35
C CYS A 248 -13.74 -15.05 22.53
N CYS A 249 -13.46 -13.75 22.45
CA CYS A 249 -13.64 -12.83 23.56
C CYS A 249 -14.91 -11.95 23.46
N GLN A 250 -15.59 -11.94 22.31
CA GLN A 250 -16.77 -11.12 22.06
C GLN A 250 -18.09 -11.84 22.37
N ARG A 251 -19.18 -11.07 22.40
CA ARG A 251 -20.55 -11.63 22.44
C ARG A 251 -20.99 -12.01 21.03
N PRO A 252 -21.92 -12.99 20.89
CA PRO A 252 -22.45 -13.44 19.60
C PRO A 252 -22.94 -12.34 18.67
N SER A 253 -23.46 -11.23 19.22
CA SER A 253 -23.95 -10.08 18.47
C SER A 253 -22.85 -9.28 17.75
N THR A 254 -21.58 -9.45 18.14
CA THR A 254 -20.43 -8.70 17.61
C THR A 254 -19.44 -9.58 16.83
N ASP A 255 -19.71 -10.88 16.70
CA ASP A 255 -18.83 -11.87 16.04
C ASP A 255 -18.47 -11.50 14.59
N GLY A 256 -19.35 -10.75 13.91
CA GLY A 256 -19.11 -10.27 12.55
C GLY A 256 -17.81 -9.48 12.40
N LEU A 257 -17.35 -8.80 13.45
CA LEU A 257 -16.07 -8.07 13.41
C LEU A 257 -14.87 -9.01 13.37
N GLY A 258 -14.89 -10.08 14.17
CA GLY A 258 -13.84 -11.10 14.15
C GLY A 258 -13.78 -11.85 12.81
N VAL A 259 -14.95 -12.18 12.25
CA VAL A 259 -15.06 -12.80 10.91
C VAL A 259 -14.46 -11.90 9.83
N LEU A 260 -14.73 -10.58 9.87
CA LEU A 260 -14.14 -9.62 8.94
C LEU A 260 -12.60 -9.60 9.02
N PHE A 261 -12.04 -9.64 10.24
CA PHE A 261 -10.59 -9.72 10.44
C PHE A 261 -10.00 -11.01 9.86
N ILE A 262 -10.69 -12.14 9.96
CA ILE A 262 -10.24 -13.40 9.36
C ILE A 262 -10.24 -13.33 7.83
N PHE A 263 -11.31 -12.81 7.21
CA PHE A 263 -11.33 -12.61 5.76
C PHE A 263 -10.21 -11.67 5.29
N PHE A 264 -9.99 -10.59 6.03
CA PHE A 264 -8.89 -9.66 5.74
C PHE A 264 -7.52 -10.32 5.93
N ALA A 265 -7.34 -11.17 6.94
CA ALA A 265 -6.13 -11.96 7.12
C ALA A 265 -5.88 -12.88 5.92
N ILE A 266 -6.89 -13.63 5.46
CA ILE A 266 -6.77 -14.49 4.26
C ILE A 266 -6.30 -13.67 3.05
N GLY A 267 -6.91 -12.50 2.82
CA GLY A 267 -6.49 -11.57 1.77
C GLY A 267 -5.03 -11.13 1.88
N ASN A 268 -4.57 -10.77 3.09
CA ASN A 268 -3.17 -10.41 3.37
C ASN A 268 -2.21 -11.58 3.15
N GLY A 269 -2.62 -12.81 3.50
CA GLY A 269 -1.85 -14.03 3.26
C GLY A 269 -1.67 -14.31 1.77
N LEU A 270 -2.77 -14.25 1.00
CA LEU A 270 -2.74 -14.41 -0.47
C LEU A 270 -1.88 -13.33 -1.13
N TYR A 271 -2.01 -12.08 -0.69
CA TYR A 271 -1.17 -10.98 -1.17
C TYR A 271 0.32 -11.23 -0.87
N SER A 272 0.64 -11.72 0.33
CA SER A 272 2.02 -12.03 0.72
C SER A 272 2.63 -13.13 -0.15
N CYS A 273 1.89 -14.20 -0.43
CA CYS A 273 2.32 -15.25 -1.37
C CYS A 273 2.55 -14.68 -2.78
N TRP A 274 1.61 -13.90 -3.29
CA TRP A 274 1.67 -13.32 -4.64
C TRP A 274 2.86 -12.36 -4.83
N VAL A 275 3.22 -11.62 -3.78
CA VAL A 275 4.23 -10.57 -3.87
C VAL A 275 5.64 -11.05 -3.49
N THR A 276 5.77 -12.24 -2.91
CA THR A 276 7.05 -12.85 -2.52
C THR A 276 8.12 -12.85 -3.64
N PRO A 277 7.81 -13.19 -4.90
CA PRO A 277 8.82 -13.15 -5.98
C PRO A 277 9.39 -11.75 -6.26
N ARG A 278 8.67 -10.69 -5.88
CA ARG A 278 9.02 -9.29 -6.16
C ARG A 278 9.90 -8.66 -5.08
N THR A 279 9.99 -9.29 -3.90
CA THR A 279 10.67 -8.71 -2.72
C THR A 279 12.15 -8.49 -2.96
N GLY A 280 12.81 -9.33 -3.76
CA GLY A 280 14.24 -9.23 -4.03
C GLY A 280 14.65 -7.90 -4.67
N TYR A 281 13.94 -7.48 -5.73
CA TYR A 281 14.17 -6.18 -6.37
C TYR A 281 13.78 -5.02 -5.44
N PHE A 282 12.60 -5.13 -4.81
CA PHE A 282 12.12 -4.12 -3.86
C PHE A 282 13.14 -3.83 -2.75
N CYS A 283 13.72 -4.87 -2.15
CA CYS A 283 14.72 -4.71 -1.08
C CYS A 283 15.98 -4.00 -1.57
N LYS A 284 16.42 -4.23 -2.82
CA LYS A 284 17.57 -3.53 -3.41
C LYS A 284 17.27 -2.03 -3.54
N ILE A 285 16.11 -1.67 -4.08
CA ILE A 285 15.68 -0.28 -4.21
C ILE A 285 15.53 0.37 -2.82
N MET A 286 14.90 -0.32 -1.87
CA MET A 286 14.71 0.19 -0.52
C MET A 286 16.03 0.51 0.18
N ILE A 287 17.04 -0.37 0.07
CA ILE A 287 18.38 -0.12 0.62
C ILE A 287 18.97 1.15 0.00
N LYS A 288 18.97 1.24 -1.34
CA LYS A 288 19.53 2.40 -2.06
C LYS A 288 18.80 3.71 -1.75
N ALA A 289 17.49 3.65 -1.60
CA ALA A 289 16.67 4.79 -1.21
C ALA A 289 16.96 5.26 0.24
N LEU A 290 17.34 4.34 1.13
CA LEU A 290 17.66 4.64 2.53
C LEU A 290 19.14 5.05 2.75
N ASP A 291 20.04 4.83 1.79
CA ASP A 291 21.47 5.22 1.88
C ASP A 291 21.72 6.69 2.29
N PRO A 292 20.92 7.70 1.88
CA PRO A 292 21.10 9.07 2.34
C PRO A 292 20.72 9.30 3.81
N VAL A 293 19.85 8.47 4.39
CA VAL A 293 19.22 8.71 5.69
C VAL A 293 20.23 8.84 6.84
N PRO A 294 21.26 7.97 6.98
CA PRO A 294 22.27 8.12 8.04
C PRO A 294 23.08 9.41 7.95
N LYS A 295 23.14 10.07 6.79
CA LYS A 295 23.85 11.34 6.59
C LYS A 295 23.11 12.53 7.22
N PHE A 296 21.84 12.34 7.60
CA PHE A 296 20.97 13.34 8.20
C PHE A 296 20.50 12.85 9.56
N GLY A 297 21.24 13.20 10.63
CA GLY A 297 20.90 12.79 12.00
C GLY A 297 19.55 13.33 12.48
N ASP A 298 19.11 14.47 11.95
CA ASP A 298 17.87 15.18 12.31
C ASP A 298 16.64 14.75 11.49
N LEU A 299 16.78 13.84 10.51
CA LEU A 299 15.70 13.50 9.56
C LEU A 299 14.44 12.93 10.23
N ASN A 300 14.58 12.31 11.41
CA ASN A 300 13.47 11.69 12.13
C ASN A 300 12.79 12.64 13.13
N GLU A 301 13.41 13.78 13.44
CA GLU A 301 12.86 14.77 14.37
C GLU A 301 11.42 15.20 13.97
N PRO A 302 11.11 15.49 12.68
CA PRO A 302 9.75 15.78 12.24
C PRO A 302 8.75 14.65 12.51
N THR A 303 9.18 13.40 12.36
CA THR A 303 8.33 12.23 12.61
C THR A 303 7.94 12.16 14.08
N TYR A 304 8.89 12.39 14.99
CA TYR A 304 8.61 12.40 16.43
C TYR A 304 7.68 13.53 16.85
N TRP A 305 7.86 14.74 16.29
CA TRP A 305 6.93 15.85 16.52
C TRP A 305 5.50 15.53 16.04
N MET A 306 5.36 14.91 14.85
CA MET A 306 4.05 14.51 14.33
C MET A 306 3.44 13.33 15.11
N LEU A 307 4.23 12.38 15.59
CA LEU A 307 3.74 11.32 16.48
C LEU A 307 3.26 11.88 17.82
N GLY A 308 4.01 12.80 18.43
CA GLY A 308 3.63 13.45 19.69
C GLY A 308 2.36 14.30 19.55
N ALA A 309 2.27 15.11 18.49
CA ALA A 309 1.05 15.86 18.19
C ALA A 309 -0.14 14.92 17.91
N GLY A 310 0.11 13.78 17.25
CA GLY A 310 -0.90 12.78 16.94
C GLY A 310 -1.43 12.14 18.22
N PHE A 311 -0.54 11.78 19.15
CA PHE A 311 -0.88 11.29 20.48
C PHE A 311 -1.76 12.26 21.25
N VAL A 312 -1.34 13.53 21.36
CA VAL A 312 -2.11 14.56 22.07
C VAL A 312 -3.50 14.72 21.45
N TRP A 313 -3.59 14.76 20.12
CA TRP A 313 -4.87 14.84 19.42
C TRP A 313 -5.76 13.63 19.68
N MET A 314 -5.18 12.41 19.67
CA MET A 314 -5.90 11.18 19.98
C MET A 314 -6.43 11.17 21.41
N SER A 315 -5.65 11.60 22.40
CA SER A 315 -6.10 11.68 23.79
C SER A 315 -7.31 12.62 23.95
N PHE A 316 -7.27 13.81 23.34
CA PHE A 316 -8.42 14.72 23.34
C PHE A 316 -9.63 14.13 22.60
N TRP A 317 -9.39 13.44 21.48
CA TRP A 317 -10.43 12.81 20.70
C TRP A 317 -11.13 11.68 21.48
N VAL A 318 -10.37 10.89 22.24
CA VAL A 318 -10.90 9.82 23.11
C VAL A 318 -11.78 10.38 24.22
N LEU A 319 -11.36 11.48 24.84
CA LEU A 319 -12.20 12.20 25.81
C LEU A 319 -13.48 12.73 25.18
N ALA A 320 -13.41 13.23 23.94
CA ALA A 320 -14.59 13.72 23.22
C ALA A 320 -15.60 12.61 22.87
N ILE A 321 -15.17 11.34 22.71
CA ILE A 321 -16.11 10.22 22.52
C ILE A 321 -17.05 10.09 23.72
N VAL A 322 -16.55 10.28 24.94
CA VAL A 322 -17.36 10.18 26.17
C VAL A 322 -18.52 11.17 26.11
N GLY A 323 -18.26 12.41 25.72
CA GLY A 323 -19.32 13.41 25.53
C GLY A 323 -20.20 13.15 24.29
N ALA A 324 -19.65 12.56 23.22
CA ALA A 324 -20.40 12.26 22.00
C ALA A 324 -21.48 11.19 22.21
N ILE A 325 -21.27 10.23 23.12
CA ILE A 325 -22.25 9.18 23.44
C ILE A 325 -23.54 9.77 24.01
N ASN A 326 -23.45 10.89 24.72
CA ASN A 326 -24.58 11.59 25.32
C ASN A 326 -25.14 12.73 24.45
N PHE A 327 -24.65 12.89 23.21
CA PHE A 327 -25.08 13.93 22.29
C PHE A 327 -26.14 13.44 21.29
N TYR A 328 -26.78 14.36 20.58
CA TYR A 328 -27.78 14.03 19.56
C TYR A 328 -27.17 13.17 18.45
N PHE A 329 -27.83 12.05 18.14
CA PHE A 329 -27.41 11.06 17.13
C PHE A 329 -25.95 10.57 17.30
N PRO A 330 -25.62 9.87 18.41
CA PRO A 330 -24.24 9.48 18.72
C PRO A 330 -23.48 8.77 17.59
N PRO A 331 -24.08 7.80 16.84
CA PRO A 331 -23.36 7.12 15.78
C PRO A 331 -22.87 8.05 14.66
N LEU A 332 -23.70 9.03 14.27
CA LEU A 332 -23.36 9.96 13.19
C LEU A 332 -22.24 10.91 13.62
N VAL A 333 -22.28 11.40 14.86
CA VAL A 333 -21.24 12.27 15.43
C VAL A 333 -19.92 11.52 15.52
N ILE A 334 -19.93 10.28 16.01
CA ILE A 334 -18.73 9.43 16.09
C ILE A 334 -18.16 9.17 14.68
N ILE A 335 -18.99 8.88 13.68
CA ILE A 335 -18.53 8.70 12.29
C ILE A 335 -17.85 9.96 11.76
N ILE A 336 -18.47 11.13 11.93
CA ILE A 336 -17.87 12.42 11.52
C ILE A 336 -16.54 12.64 12.24
N MET A 337 -16.48 12.37 13.54
CA MET A 337 -15.26 12.47 14.34
C MET A 337 -14.16 11.53 13.86
N VAL A 338 -14.48 10.27 13.53
CA VAL A 338 -13.52 9.29 12.98
C VAL A 338 -12.99 9.74 11.62
N LEU A 339 -13.86 10.20 10.72
CA LEU A 339 -13.46 10.71 9.40
C LEU A 339 -12.57 11.95 9.51
N SER A 340 -12.91 12.86 10.43
CA SER A 340 -12.12 14.06 10.73
C SER A 340 -10.72 13.68 11.23
N MET A 341 -10.65 12.70 12.15
CA MET A 341 -9.39 12.18 12.68
C MET A 341 -8.55 11.48 11.62
N ALA A 342 -9.17 10.68 10.76
CA ALA A 342 -8.53 10.02 9.62
C ALA A 342 -7.83 11.04 8.72
N TRP A 343 -8.52 12.14 8.43
CA TRP A 343 -7.98 13.15 7.54
C TRP A 343 -6.83 13.93 8.20
N ILE A 344 -6.99 14.38 9.45
CA ILE A 344 -5.94 15.10 10.18
C ILE A 344 -4.66 14.25 10.26
N THR A 345 -4.79 12.98 10.65
CA THR A 345 -3.64 12.07 10.76
C THR A 345 -2.98 11.77 9.41
N GLU A 346 -3.74 11.62 8.33
CA GLU A 346 -3.17 11.47 7.00
C GLU A 346 -2.46 12.75 6.53
N VAL A 347 -2.93 13.95 6.92
CA VAL A 347 -2.18 15.22 6.72
C VAL A 347 -0.87 15.20 7.48
N MET A 348 -0.85 14.78 8.75
CA MET A 348 0.39 14.68 9.53
C MET A 348 1.40 13.73 8.88
N ARG A 349 0.94 12.57 8.41
CA ARG A 349 1.74 11.63 7.61
C ARG A 349 2.31 12.27 6.35
N ASN A 350 1.50 13.03 5.61
CA ASN A 350 1.96 13.69 4.37
C ASN A 350 2.87 14.90 4.63
N VAL A 351 2.77 15.56 5.79
CA VAL A 351 3.74 16.57 6.25
C VAL A 351 5.11 15.93 6.49
N VAL A 352 5.18 14.76 7.13
CA VAL A 352 6.43 13.99 7.26
C VAL A 352 6.97 13.62 5.88
N ASN A 353 6.11 13.08 5.00
CA ASN A 353 6.47 12.70 3.64
C ASN A 353 7.11 13.87 2.86
N LEU A 354 6.43 15.03 2.83
CA LEU A 354 6.93 16.25 2.17
C LEU A 354 8.26 16.75 2.78
N THR A 355 8.41 16.66 4.10
CA THR A 355 9.62 17.09 4.79
C THR A 355 10.82 16.23 4.40
N VAL A 356 10.68 14.91 4.51
CA VAL A 356 11.72 13.95 4.14
C VAL A 356 12.01 14.03 2.64
N SER A 357 10.96 14.11 1.81
CA SER A 357 11.13 14.24 0.37
C SER A 357 11.92 15.49 -0.01
N ARG A 358 11.76 16.61 0.71
CA ARG A 358 12.55 17.82 0.43
C ARG A 358 14.02 17.63 0.79
N VAL A 359 14.31 17.07 1.97
CA VAL A 359 15.71 16.83 2.39
C VAL A 359 16.41 15.89 1.41
N VAL A 360 15.76 14.77 1.08
CA VAL A 360 16.33 13.73 0.21
C VAL A 360 16.42 14.18 -1.25
N SER A 361 15.41 14.86 -1.80
CA SER A 361 15.50 15.39 -3.18
C SER A 361 16.56 16.47 -3.35
N LEU A 362 16.75 17.36 -2.37
CA LEU A 362 17.83 18.36 -2.43
C LEU A 362 19.22 17.71 -2.40
N TYR A 363 19.37 16.59 -1.68
CA TYR A 363 20.58 15.80 -1.71
C TYR A 363 20.85 15.19 -3.10
N TYR A 364 19.85 14.55 -3.73
CA TYR A 364 20.03 13.94 -5.05
C TYR A 364 20.20 14.97 -6.18
N LEU A 365 19.47 16.08 -6.14
CA LEU A 365 19.46 17.07 -7.22
C LEU A 365 20.61 18.08 -7.14
N ARG A 366 21.08 18.40 -5.93
CA ARG A 366 22.10 19.46 -5.72
C ARG A 366 23.32 19.03 -4.91
N GLY A 367 23.35 17.81 -4.38
CA GLY A 367 24.39 17.40 -3.43
C GLY A 367 24.40 18.22 -2.14
N MET A 368 23.32 18.93 -1.84
CA MET A 368 23.23 19.84 -0.69
C MET A 368 22.63 19.14 0.53
N GLN A 369 23.15 19.48 1.71
CA GLN A 369 22.50 19.15 2.98
C GLN A 369 21.63 20.32 3.45
N SER A 370 20.32 20.11 3.50
CA SER A 370 19.37 21.10 4.02
C SER A 370 19.06 20.79 5.48
N ARG A 371 18.91 21.85 6.31
CA ARG A 371 18.42 21.70 7.69
C ARG A 371 16.99 21.14 7.67
N THR A 372 16.73 20.06 8.39
CA THR A 372 15.43 19.39 8.38
C THR A 372 14.33 20.29 8.95
N LYS A 373 14.64 21.12 9.96
CA LYS A 373 13.70 22.09 10.56
C LYS A 373 13.11 23.07 9.55
N PHE A 374 13.92 23.57 8.62
CA PHE A 374 13.43 24.47 7.56
C PHE A 374 12.50 23.75 6.59
N CYS A 375 12.84 22.51 6.21
CA CYS A 375 11.98 21.68 5.37
C CYS A 375 10.64 21.38 6.05
N PHE A 376 10.66 21.12 7.35
CA PHE A 376 9.47 20.87 8.16
C PHE A 376 8.57 22.09 8.26
N GLN A 377 9.13 23.27 8.57
CA GLN A 377 8.39 24.53 8.60
C GLN A 377 7.74 24.82 7.24
N ARG A 378 8.46 24.58 6.15
CA ARG A 378 7.93 24.73 4.79
C ARG A 378 6.81 23.73 4.49
N ALA A 379 6.90 22.49 4.99
CA ALA A 379 5.85 21.49 4.85
C ALA A 379 4.56 21.91 5.58
N LEU A 380 4.70 22.46 6.79
CA LEU A 380 3.60 22.97 7.61
C LEU A 380 2.98 24.28 7.11
N SER A 381 3.69 25.05 6.29
CA SER A 381 3.22 26.36 5.80
C SER A 381 2.93 26.32 4.29
N ASN A 382 3.96 26.45 3.46
CA ASN A 382 3.81 26.61 2.01
C ASN A 382 3.19 25.36 1.34
N ASN A 383 3.55 24.17 1.79
CA ASN A 383 3.11 22.92 1.16
C ASN A 383 1.89 22.28 1.82
N LEU A 384 1.35 22.88 2.89
CA LEU A 384 0.25 22.28 3.66
C LEU A 384 -1.03 22.14 2.84
N GLY A 385 -1.35 23.09 1.95
CA GLY A 385 -2.53 22.99 1.08
C GLY A 385 -2.45 21.82 0.09
N SER A 386 -1.27 21.52 -0.44
CA SER A 386 -1.04 20.32 -1.24
C SER A 386 -1.05 19.04 -0.41
N ALA A 387 -0.53 19.09 0.83
CA ALA A 387 -0.59 17.97 1.76
C ALA A 387 -2.04 17.61 2.08
N SER A 388 -2.89 18.60 2.40
CA SER A 388 -4.30 18.39 2.73
C SER A 388 -5.11 17.81 1.58
N LEU A 389 -4.88 18.32 0.36
CA LEU A 389 -5.51 17.79 -0.84
C LEU A 389 -5.07 16.35 -1.10
N GLY A 390 -3.76 16.10 -1.04
CA GLY A 390 -3.19 14.78 -1.25
C GLY A 390 -3.66 13.74 -0.23
N SER A 391 -3.90 14.13 1.02
CA SER A 391 -4.42 13.25 2.07
C SER A 391 -5.83 12.70 1.81
N VAL A 392 -6.65 13.39 1.02
CA VAL A 392 -7.95 12.86 0.58
C VAL A 392 -7.79 12.10 -0.72
N PHE A 393 -7.13 12.71 -1.70
CA PHE A 393 -7.07 12.18 -3.06
C PHE A 393 -6.22 10.90 -3.15
N VAL A 394 -5.03 10.86 -2.59
CA VAL A 394 -4.11 9.71 -2.75
C VAL A 394 -4.71 8.43 -2.17
N PRO A 395 -5.19 8.38 -0.92
CA PRO A 395 -5.80 7.17 -0.38
C PRO A 395 -7.08 6.76 -1.12
N THR A 396 -7.91 7.73 -1.54
CA THR A 396 -9.12 7.44 -2.33
C THR A 396 -8.77 6.78 -3.66
N ILE A 397 -7.74 7.28 -4.33
CA ILE A 397 -7.24 6.73 -5.59
C ILE A 397 -6.66 5.32 -5.39
N GLU A 398 -5.93 5.09 -4.31
CA GLU A 398 -5.43 3.75 -3.95
C GLU A 398 -6.57 2.78 -3.65
N ALA A 399 -7.60 3.20 -2.91
CA ALA A 399 -8.79 2.40 -2.63
C ALA A 399 -9.54 2.04 -3.92
N LEU A 400 -9.76 3.01 -4.81
CA LEU A 400 -10.40 2.78 -6.11
C LEU A 400 -9.63 1.78 -6.98
N ARG A 401 -8.28 1.77 -6.91
CA ARG A 401 -7.47 0.74 -7.60
C ARG A 401 -7.74 -0.67 -7.09
N VAL A 402 -7.86 -0.82 -5.77
CA VAL A 402 -8.13 -2.12 -5.16
C VAL A 402 -9.51 -2.61 -5.57
N VAL A 403 -10.53 -1.75 -5.49
CA VAL A 403 -11.90 -2.08 -5.92
C VAL A 403 -11.94 -2.45 -7.40
N ALA A 404 -11.33 -1.65 -8.27
CA ALA A 404 -11.29 -1.94 -9.70
C ALA A 404 -10.61 -3.30 -9.99
N ARG A 405 -9.51 -3.64 -9.30
CA ARG A 405 -8.86 -4.95 -9.45
C ARG A 405 -9.74 -6.10 -8.97
N GLY A 406 -10.47 -5.91 -7.87
CA GLY A 406 -11.42 -6.91 -7.35
C GLY A 406 -12.56 -7.18 -8.33
N LEU A 407 -13.15 -6.12 -8.88
CA LEU A 407 -14.21 -6.23 -9.88
C LEU A 407 -13.72 -6.95 -11.16
N ASN A 408 -12.49 -6.67 -11.61
CA ASN A 408 -11.90 -7.37 -12.76
C ASN A 408 -11.70 -8.88 -12.55
N LEU A 409 -11.57 -9.36 -11.32
CA LEU A 409 -11.48 -10.81 -11.03
C LEU A 409 -12.86 -11.49 -11.06
N LEU A 410 -13.93 -10.71 -10.97
CA LEU A 410 -15.32 -11.17 -10.92
C LEU A 410 -16.04 -11.01 -12.27
N GLU A 411 -15.43 -10.35 -13.24
CA GLU A 411 -16.07 -10.00 -14.52
C GLU A 411 -16.10 -11.20 -15.48
N GLY A 412 -17.30 -11.71 -15.73
CA GLY A 412 -17.63 -12.66 -16.79
C GLY A 412 -17.87 -11.97 -18.15
N GLU A 413 -18.11 -12.74 -19.21
CA GLU A 413 -18.21 -12.28 -20.61
C GLU A 413 -19.47 -11.45 -20.95
N ASP A 414 -19.94 -10.54 -20.09
CA ASP A 414 -21.16 -9.76 -20.37
C ASP A 414 -20.87 -8.43 -21.09
N GLU A 415 -21.38 -8.30 -22.32
CA GLU A 415 -21.15 -7.17 -23.24
C GLU A 415 -21.65 -5.79 -22.74
N PHE A 416 -22.63 -5.75 -21.83
CA PHE A 416 -23.21 -4.48 -21.33
C PHE A 416 -22.32 -3.79 -20.26
N MET A 417 -21.51 -4.57 -19.53
CA MET A 417 -20.57 -4.06 -18.53
C MET A 417 -19.39 -3.30 -19.17
N PHE A 418 -19.09 -3.59 -20.44
CA PHE A 418 -17.95 -3.02 -21.18
C PHE A 418 -18.07 -1.52 -21.51
N CYS A 419 -19.28 -0.97 -21.70
CA CYS A 419 -19.44 0.45 -22.03
C CYS A 419 -19.21 1.34 -20.78
N CYS A 420 -19.79 0.96 -19.65
CA CYS A 420 -19.58 1.62 -18.36
C CYS A 420 -18.14 1.42 -17.87
N ALA A 421 -17.56 0.22 -18.06
CA ALA A 421 -16.15 -0.04 -17.76
C ALA A 421 -15.21 0.85 -18.59
N ARG A 422 -15.47 1.04 -19.90
CA ARG A 422 -14.63 1.90 -20.75
C ARG A 422 -14.67 3.37 -20.33
N CYS A 423 -15.83 3.89 -19.93
CA CYS A 423 -15.96 5.25 -19.39
C CYS A 423 -15.26 5.38 -18.02
N GLY A 424 -15.50 4.42 -17.12
CA GLY A 424 -14.86 4.35 -15.81
C GLY A 424 -13.33 4.26 -15.89
N LEU A 425 -12.80 3.49 -16.83
CA LEU A 425 -11.35 3.37 -17.06
C LEU A 425 -10.72 4.67 -17.58
N LYS A 426 -11.40 5.42 -18.47
CA LYS A 426 -10.94 6.76 -18.89
C LYS A 426 -10.95 7.74 -17.73
N LEU A 427 -11.98 7.69 -16.90
CA LEU A 427 -12.06 8.52 -15.69
C LEU A 427 -10.92 8.16 -14.71
N MET A 428 -10.66 6.86 -14.49
CA MET A 428 -9.57 6.37 -13.65
C MET A 428 -8.19 6.77 -14.17
N ASP A 429 -7.90 6.61 -15.47
CA ASP A 429 -6.63 7.05 -16.06
C ASP A 429 -6.43 8.56 -15.90
N SER A 430 -7.51 9.33 -16.11
CA SER A 430 -7.50 10.77 -15.92
C SER A 430 -7.29 11.17 -14.45
N ILE A 431 -7.89 10.43 -13.51
CA ILE A 431 -7.68 10.60 -12.06
C ILE A 431 -6.24 10.24 -11.67
N PHE A 432 -5.66 9.16 -12.20
CA PHE A 432 -4.28 8.76 -11.89
C PHE A 432 -3.23 9.75 -12.40
N LYS A 433 -3.45 10.31 -13.59
CA LYS A 433 -2.61 11.41 -14.12
C LYS A 433 -2.67 12.65 -13.24
N ARG A 434 -3.81 12.89 -12.57
CA ARG A 434 -4.04 14.07 -11.72
C ARG A 434 -3.71 13.86 -10.24
N GLY A 435 -3.54 12.61 -9.78
CA GLY A 435 -3.26 12.29 -8.38
C GLY A 435 -2.43 11.03 -8.23
N ASN A 436 -1.19 11.18 -7.78
CA ASN A 436 -0.31 10.08 -7.44
C ASN A 436 0.58 10.41 -6.22
N GLY A 437 0.94 9.40 -5.44
CA GLY A 437 1.80 9.58 -4.27
C GLY A 437 3.21 10.07 -4.61
N TRP A 438 3.68 9.86 -5.84
CA TRP A 438 4.99 10.33 -6.31
C TRP A 438 5.06 11.86 -6.46
N ALA A 439 3.91 12.53 -6.58
CA ALA A 439 3.79 13.98 -6.68
C ALA A 439 4.40 14.72 -5.47
N TYR A 440 4.39 14.09 -4.28
CA TYR A 440 4.94 14.72 -3.06
C TYR A 440 6.41 15.11 -3.23
N VAL A 441 7.19 14.41 -4.04
CA VAL A 441 8.60 14.75 -4.30
C VAL A 441 8.71 16.07 -5.10
N GLN A 442 7.95 16.21 -6.18
CA GLN A 442 7.93 17.44 -6.99
C GLN A 442 7.38 18.64 -6.19
N ILE A 443 6.38 18.43 -5.33
CA ILE A 443 5.84 19.46 -4.41
C ILE A 443 6.92 19.86 -3.40
N ALA A 444 7.61 18.89 -2.81
CA ALA A 444 8.65 19.11 -1.82
C ALA A 444 9.87 19.83 -2.40
N ALA A 445 10.32 19.43 -3.59
CA ALA A 445 11.45 20.03 -4.29
C ALA A 445 11.12 21.44 -4.81
N TYR A 446 10.05 21.57 -5.61
CA TYR A 446 9.78 22.77 -6.42
C TYR A 446 8.68 23.68 -5.87
N GLY A 447 7.86 23.22 -4.91
CA GLY A 447 6.71 23.99 -4.41
C GLY A 447 5.58 24.14 -5.43
N LYS A 448 5.38 23.11 -6.28
CA LYS A 448 4.28 23.06 -7.26
C LYS A 448 2.95 22.67 -6.57
N SER A 449 1.83 23.02 -7.18
CA SER A 449 0.51 22.52 -6.77
C SER A 449 0.40 21.01 -6.99
N PHE A 450 -0.29 20.29 -6.10
CA PHE A 450 -0.48 18.83 -6.15
C PHE A 450 -0.85 18.25 -7.53
N VAL A 451 -1.84 18.82 -8.25
CA VAL A 451 -2.26 18.29 -9.56
C VAL A 451 -1.16 18.46 -10.60
N ARG A 452 -0.58 19.66 -10.71
CA ARG A 452 0.54 19.93 -11.62
C ARG A 452 1.76 19.06 -11.29
N ALA A 453 2.09 18.91 -10.01
CA ALA A 453 3.17 18.02 -9.57
C ALA A 453 2.90 16.56 -9.94
N SER A 454 1.64 16.11 -9.84
CA SER A 454 1.24 14.76 -10.24
C SER A 454 1.43 14.53 -11.74
N GLN A 455 1.03 15.50 -12.57
CA GLN A 455 1.19 15.46 -14.02
C GLN A 455 2.66 15.46 -14.43
N ASP A 456 3.44 16.41 -13.91
CA ASP A 456 4.88 16.53 -14.19
C ASP A 456 5.64 15.26 -13.81
N THR A 457 5.38 14.69 -12.62
CA THR A 457 5.99 13.42 -12.19
C THR A 457 5.59 12.27 -13.10
N TRP A 458 4.31 12.21 -13.50
CA TRP A 458 3.84 11.13 -14.35
C TRP A 458 4.49 11.20 -15.73
N GLU A 459 4.50 12.37 -16.38
CA GLU A 459 5.17 12.59 -17.66
C GLU A 459 6.65 12.20 -17.60
N LEU A 460 7.33 12.51 -16.49
CA LEU A 460 8.72 12.14 -16.28
C LEU A 460 8.92 10.61 -16.31
N PHE A 461 8.03 9.86 -15.65
CA PHE A 461 8.06 8.40 -15.70
C PHE A 461 7.77 7.84 -17.08
N GLN A 462 6.85 8.45 -17.85
CA GLN A 462 6.55 8.01 -19.22
C GLN A 462 7.76 8.21 -20.14
N ARG A 463 8.41 9.37 -20.06
CA ARG A 463 9.61 9.71 -20.85
C ARG A 463 10.78 8.77 -20.57
N ARG A 464 10.82 8.15 -19.40
CA ARG A 464 11.85 7.19 -18.98
C ARG A 464 11.41 5.73 -19.05
N GLU A 465 10.20 5.47 -19.55
CA GLU A 465 9.62 4.12 -19.65
C GLU A 465 9.58 3.38 -18.30
N MET A 466 9.41 4.11 -17.20
CA MET A 466 9.43 3.58 -15.83
C MET A 466 8.06 3.18 -15.30
N GLU A 467 7.00 3.32 -16.08
CA GLU A 467 5.61 3.12 -15.64
C GLU A 467 5.41 1.75 -14.98
N GLN A 468 5.90 0.68 -15.63
CA GLN A 468 5.77 -0.69 -15.13
C GLN A 468 6.54 -0.93 -13.83
N ILE A 469 7.71 -0.29 -13.67
CA ILE A 469 8.54 -0.42 -12.46
C ILE A 469 7.83 0.26 -11.29
N VAL A 470 7.39 1.49 -11.50
CA VAL A 470 6.68 2.29 -10.50
C VAL A 470 5.36 1.64 -10.09
N ASP A 471 4.68 0.96 -11.02
CA ASP A 471 3.45 0.20 -10.73
C ASP A 471 3.67 -1.13 -10.03
N SER A 472 4.86 -1.70 -10.20
CA SER A 472 5.28 -2.91 -9.48
C SER A 472 5.83 -2.61 -8.08
N ASP A 473 6.00 -1.33 -7.72
CA ASP A 473 6.50 -0.92 -6.42
C ASP A 473 5.55 -1.34 -5.29
N MET A 474 6.14 -1.84 -4.20
CA MET A 474 5.42 -2.41 -3.06
C MET A 474 5.48 -1.49 -1.83
N THR A 475 6.06 -0.29 -1.93
CA THR A 475 6.34 0.54 -0.76
C THR A 475 5.07 0.93 -0.03
N SER A 476 4.06 1.40 -0.77
CA SER A 476 2.77 1.81 -0.20
C SER A 476 2.06 0.64 0.49
N ALA A 477 2.08 -0.55 -0.14
CA ALA A 477 1.50 -1.76 0.40
C ALA A 477 2.23 -2.25 1.66
N ILE A 478 3.56 -2.23 1.66
CA ILE A 478 4.35 -2.61 2.84
C ILE A 478 4.09 -1.63 3.99
N CYS A 479 4.08 -0.31 3.73
CA CYS A 479 3.76 0.70 4.74
C CYS A 479 2.33 0.55 5.28
N PHE A 480 1.38 0.13 4.43
CA PHE A 480 0.02 -0.21 4.83
C PHE A 480 0.00 -1.43 5.75
N LEU A 481 0.64 -2.53 5.35
CA LEU A 481 0.72 -3.76 6.13
C LEU A 481 1.43 -3.56 7.47
N THR A 482 2.45 -2.69 7.56
CA THR A 482 3.06 -2.33 8.85
C THR A 482 2.05 -1.67 9.79
N GLY A 483 1.20 -0.78 9.27
CA GLY A 483 0.10 -0.19 10.02
C GLY A 483 -0.90 -1.25 10.50
N ILE A 484 -1.25 -2.20 9.63
CA ILE A 484 -2.11 -3.35 9.99
C ILE A 484 -1.46 -4.20 11.08
N CYS A 485 -0.17 -4.54 10.99
CA CYS A 485 0.52 -5.28 12.05
C CYS A 485 0.41 -4.56 13.40
N SER A 486 0.70 -3.25 13.42
CA SER A 486 0.62 -2.47 14.66
C SER A 486 -0.81 -2.36 15.20
N GLY A 487 -1.79 -2.17 14.31
CA GLY A 487 -3.20 -2.17 14.66
C GLY A 487 -3.63 -3.51 15.27
N SER A 488 -3.26 -4.63 14.65
CA SER A 488 -3.54 -5.97 15.16
C SER A 488 -2.89 -6.23 16.52
N ILE A 489 -1.64 -5.79 16.74
CA ILE A 489 -0.98 -5.89 18.06
C ILE A 489 -1.77 -5.10 19.12
N CYS A 490 -2.18 -3.87 18.81
CA CYS A 490 -2.98 -3.06 19.72
C CYS A 490 -4.35 -3.68 20.01
N ALA A 491 -5.00 -4.24 18.98
CA ALA A 491 -6.26 -4.94 19.09
C ALA A 491 -6.15 -6.16 20.02
N ILE A 492 -5.10 -6.96 19.86
CA ILE A 492 -4.84 -8.17 20.67
C ILE A 492 -4.64 -7.79 22.14
N VAL A 493 -3.76 -6.82 22.42
CA VAL A 493 -3.46 -6.39 23.80
C VAL A 493 -4.70 -5.82 24.48
N VAL A 494 -5.43 -4.94 23.79
CA VAL A 494 -6.65 -4.33 24.33
C VAL A 494 -7.79 -5.34 24.44
N ALA A 495 -7.93 -6.27 23.50
CA ALA A 495 -8.93 -7.34 23.57
C ALA A 495 -8.71 -8.20 24.82
N ALA A 496 -7.47 -8.66 25.03
CA ALA A 496 -7.13 -9.51 26.17
C ALA A 496 -7.35 -8.79 27.51
N TRP A 497 -6.90 -7.53 27.62
CA TRP A 497 -7.13 -6.73 28.83
C TRP A 497 -8.62 -6.47 29.06
N THR A 498 -9.34 -6.01 28.05
CA THR A 498 -10.76 -5.67 28.17
C THR A 498 -11.60 -6.91 28.46
N ALA A 499 -11.30 -8.06 27.87
CA ALA A 499 -12.00 -9.31 28.15
C ALA A 499 -11.84 -9.79 29.60
N ALA A 500 -10.71 -9.47 30.24
CA ALA A 500 -10.45 -9.79 31.64
C ALA A 500 -11.17 -8.85 32.62
N VAL A 501 -11.39 -7.58 32.23
CA VAL A 501 -11.98 -6.56 33.12
C VAL A 501 -13.47 -6.34 32.86
N TYR A 502 -13.86 -6.14 31.59
CA TYR A 502 -15.22 -5.80 31.21
C TYR A 502 -15.58 -6.21 29.77
N ARG A 503 -16.16 -7.40 29.62
CA ARG A 503 -16.42 -8.03 28.30
C ARG A 503 -17.33 -7.27 27.34
N ASN A 504 -18.18 -6.34 27.81
CA ASN A 504 -19.17 -5.70 26.94
C ASN A 504 -18.56 -4.70 25.94
N PHE A 505 -17.38 -4.13 26.24
CA PHE A 505 -16.74 -3.13 25.38
C PHE A 505 -15.57 -3.69 24.55
N THR A 506 -15.27 -5.00 24.67
CA THR A 506 -14.10 -5.63 24.02
C THR A 506 -14.06 -5.35 22.52
N ALA A 507 -15.17 -5.52 21.80
CA ALA A 507 -15.21 -5.31 20.36
C ALA A 507 -14.86 -3.87 19.94
N THR A 508 -15.56 -2.90 20.53
CA THR A 508 -15.40 -1.49 20.23
C THR A 508 -14.01 -0.98 20.60
N LEU A 509 -13.54 -1.35 21.80
CA LEU A 509 -12.21 -0.95 22.29
C LEU A 509 -11.09 -1.55 21.45
N SER A 510 -11.19 -2.82 21.07
CA SER A 510 -10.19 -3.46 20.21
C SER A 510 -10.17 -2.86 18.81
N LEU A 511 -11.33 -2.54 18.22
CA LEU A 511 -11.40 -1.89 16.91
C LEU A 511 -10.80 -0.48 16.96
N LEU A 512 -11.13 0.29 17.99
CA LEU A 512 -10.58 1.62 18.19
C LEU A 512 -9.07 1.57 18.40
N ALA A 513 -8.58 0.67 19.25
CA ALA A 513 -7.16 0.45 19.47
C ALA A 513 -6.43 0.03 18.18
N ALA A 514 -7.05 -0.83 17.37
CA ALA A 514 -6.53 -1.22 16.06
C ALA A 514 -6.38 -0.02 15.13
N TYR A 515 -7.40 0.84 15.11
CA TYR A 515 -7.44 2.03 14.27
C TYR A 515 -6.38 3.06 14.69
N ILE A 516 -6.25 3.34 15.99
CA ILE A 516 -5.23 4.24 16.53
C ILE A 516 -3.82 3.71 16.21
N GLY A 517 -3.59 2.41 16.44
CA GLY A 517 -2.31 1.76 16.14
C GLY A 517 -1.95 1.79 14.66
N TYR A 518 -2.94 1.65 13.79
CA TYR A 518 -2.78 1.83 12.35
C TYR A 518 -2.36 3.27 12.01
N LEU A 519 -3.11 4.28 12.47
CA LEU A 519 -2.88 5.68 12.11
C LEU A 519 -1.51 6.19 12.58
N LEU A 520 -1.13 5.92 13.84
CA LEU A 520 0.16 6.39 14.38
C LEU A 520 1.34 5.72 13.68
N THR A 521 1.26 4.42 13.40
CA THR A 521 2.32 3.70 12.66
C THR A 521 2.45 4.21 11.23
N ARG A 522 1.33 4.58 10.58
CA ARG A 522 1.33 5.13 9.22
C ARG A 522 2.05 6.48 9.12
N ILE A 523 2.07 7.28 10.20
CA ILE A 523 2.87 8.52 10.26
C ILE A 523 4.36 8.18 10.23
N ALA A 524 4.82 7.22 11.03
CA ALA A 524 6.23 6.83 11.08
C ALA A 524 6.72 6.21 9.76
N MET A 525 5.86 5.41 9.13
CA MET A 525 6.12 4.79 7.83
C MET A 525 6.16 5.76 6.64
N ALA A 526 5.87 7.05 6.85
CA ALA A 526 6.05 8.07 5.83
C ALA A 526 7.52 8.25 5.40
N VAL A 527 8.48 8.01 6.31
CA VAL A 527 9.92 8.20 6.04
C VAL A 527 10.44 7.24 4.95
N PRO A 528 10.35 5.90 5.10
CA PRO A 528 10.80 4.99 4.06
C PRO A 528 10.04 5.20 2.74
N GLN A 529 8.74 5.54 2.81
CA GLN A 529 7.95 5.86 1.63
C GLN A 529 8.44 7.09 0.88
N ALA A 530 8.79 8.16 1.61
CA ALA A 530 9.36 9.38 1.04
C ALA A 530 10.71 9.10 0.38
N CYS A 531 11.56 8.29 1.01
CA CYS A 531 12.87 7.93 0.49
C CYS A 531 12.77 7.19 -0.85
N VAL A 532 11.93 6.14 -0.93
CA VAL A 532 11.73 5.41 -2.20
C VAL A 532 11.12 6.30 -3.27
N SER A 533 10.14 7.14 -2.89
CA SER A 533 9.55 8.11 -3.81
C SER A 533 10.60 9.06 -4.39
N CYS A 534 11.48 9.58 -3.53
CA CYS A 534 12.59 10.43 -3.98
C CYS A 534 13.56 9.70 -4.88
N TYR A 535 13.92 8.45 -4.55
CA TYR A 535 14.82 7.65 -5.37
C TYR A 535 14.31 7.55 -6.81
N TYR A 536 13.05 7.14 -7.00
CA TYR A 536 12.46 7.01 -8.32
C TYR A 536 12.30 8.34 -9.06
N VAL A 537 11.76 9.37 -8.41
CA VAL A 537 11.50 10.66 -9.07
C VAL A 537 12.80 11.37 -9.42
N CYS A 538 13.79 11.39 -8.53
CA CYS A 538 15.08 12.04 -8.80
C CYS A 538 15.89 11.28 -9.85
N TYR A 539 15.81 9.94 -9.88
CA TYR A 539 16.38 9.14 -10.96
C TYR A 539 15.74 9.47 -12.31
N ALA A 540 14.41 9.56 -12.36
CA ALA A 540 13.71 9.86 -13.61
C ALA A 540 14.08 11.26 -14.15
N GLU A 541 14.37 12.20 -13.25
CA GLU A 541 14.82 13.55 -13.57
C GLU A 541 16.23 13.56 -14.15
N ASN A 542 17.20 12.99 -13.41
CA ASN A 542 18.62 12.98 -13.78
C ASN A 542 19.23 11.57 -13.61
N PRO A 543 19.03 10.65 -14.57
CA PRO A 543 19.50 9.26 -14.44
C PRO A 543 21.03 9.15 -14.49
N GLU A 544 21.71 10.07 -15.17
CA GLU A 544 23.17 10.08 -15.34
C GLU A 544 23.94 10.51 -14.07
N SER A 545 23.25 10.88 -13.00
CA SER A 545 23.90 11.27 -11.75
C SER A 545 24.64 10.08 -11.14
N ARG A 546 25.90 10.31 -10.72
CA ARG A 546 26.75 9.31 -10.04
C ARG A 546 26.15 8.75 -8.75
N LEU A 547 25.10 9.37 -8.22
CA LEU A 547 24.39 8.94 -7.02
C LEU A 547 23.46 7.74 -7.27
N PHE A 548 23.13 7.45 -8.53
CA PHE A 548 22.28 6.33 -8.92
C PHE A 548 23.11 5.16 -9.43
N ASP A 549 22.60 3.96 -9.21
CA ASP A 549 23.17 2.73 -9.73
C ASP A 549 22.39 2.24 -10.96
N LYS A 550 22.91 1.19 -11.62
CA LYS A 550 22.27 0.57 -12.78
C LYS A 550 21.04 -0.27 -12.43
N THR A 551 20.62 -0.34 -11.16
CA THR A 551 19.54 -1.24 -10.71
C THR A 551 18.22 -0.96 -11.44
N ILE A 552 17.90 0.31 -11.70
CA ILE A 552 16.69 0.68 -12.46
C ILE A 552 16.87 0.39 -13.95
N GLU A 553 17.99 0.79 -14.55
CA GLU A 553 18.32 0.55 -15.97
C GLU A 553 18.27 -0.95 -16.32
N ASP A 554 18.95 -1.78 -15.53
CA ASP A 554 19.01 -3.23 -15.70
C ASP A 554 17.60 -3.84 -15.63
N ARG A 555 16.75 -3.34 -14.73
CA ARG A 555 15.36 -3.81 -14.63
C ARG A 555 14.53 -3.42 -15.84
N ILE A 556 14.66 -2.19 -16.35
CA ILE A 556 14.00 -1.76 -17.60
C ILE A 556 14.45 -2.67 -18.75
N ALA A 557 15.75 -2.97 -18.86
CA ALA A 557 16.29 -3.82 -19.91
C ALA A 557 15.75 -5.27 -19.81
N MET A 558 15.68 -5.84 -18.61
CA MET A 558 15.10 -7.18 -18.38
C MET A 558 13.63 -7.25 -18.77
N ILE A 559 12.84 -6.21 -18.43
CA ILE A 559 11.43 -6.09 -18.82
C ILE A 559 11.30 -6.04 -20.35
N LYS A 560 12.08 -5.20 -21.03
CA LYS A 560 12.06 -5.07 -22.50
C LYS A 560 12.40 -6.37 -23.22
N GLN A 561 13.29 -7.18 -22.63
CA GLN A 561 13.72 -8.45 -23.18
C GLN A 561 12.76 -9.61 -22.85
N GLY A 562 11.66 -9.35 -22.14
CA GLY A 562 10.71 -10.38 -21.70
C GLY A 562 11.31 -11.39 -20.71
N ARG A 563 12.46 -11.06 -20.11
CA ARG A 563 13.19 -11.91 -19.16
C ARG A 563 12.77 -11.67 -17.71
N ASP A 564 11.89 -10.69 -17.47
CA ASP A 564 11.35 -10.45 -16.14
C ASP A 564 10.29 -11.51 -15.81
N LEU A 565 10.63 -12.41 -14.89
CA LEU A 565 9.77 -13.49 -14.41
C LEU A 565 8.55 -12.99 -13.61
N VAL A 566 8.48 -11.68 -13.34
CA VAL A 566 7.40 -11.07 -12.59
C VAL A 566 6.30 -10.63 -13.56
N ALA A 567 5.13 -11.28 -13.49
CA ALA A 567 3.95 -10.86 -14.24
C ALA A 567 3.69 -9.36 -14.03
N PRO A 568 3.56 -8.55 -15.11
CA PRO A 568 3.26 -7.13 -14.97
C PRO A 568 1.95 -6.96 -14.21
N THR A 569 1.87 -5.99 -13.31
CA THR A 569 0.59 -5.59 -12.71
C THR A 569 -0.03 -4.52 -13.62
N PRO A 570 -0.96 -4.86 -14.52
CA PRO A 570 -1.60 -3.85 -15.36
C PRO A 570 -2.33 -2.82 -14.49
N ARG A 571 -2.12 -1.52 -14.77
CA ARG A 571 -2.96 -0.43 -14.25
C ARG A 571 -4.39 -0.48 -14.74
N VAL A 572 -4.53 -0.96 -15.98
CA VAL A 572 -5.75 -1.10 -16.76
C VAL A 572 -5.63 -2.46 -17.45
N PRO A 573 -6.66 -3.32 -17.45
CA PRO A 573 -6.55 -4.68 -17.98
C PRO A 573 -5.94 -4.69 -19.39
N GLY A 574 -5.08 -5.68 -19.68
CA GLY A 574 -4.33 -5.74 -20.95
C GLY A 574 -5.21 -5.72 -22.21
N ARG A 575 -6.48 -6.15 -22.09
CA ARG A 575 -7.50 -6.10 -23.15
C ARG A 575 -7.91 -4.65 -23.50
N PHE A 576 -7.94 -3.76 -22.51
CA PHE A 576 -8.23 -2.34 -22.72
C PHE A 576 -6.97 -1.58 -23.18
N ALA A 577 -5.78 -1.89 -22.64
CA ALA A 577 -4.54 -1.22 -23.05
C ALA A 577 -4.19 -1.42 -24.54
N ARG A 578 -4.53 -2.58 -25.12
CA ARG A 578 -4.35 -2.85 -26.57
C ARG A 578 -5.32 -2.10 -27.48
N GLN A 579 -6.43 -1.58 -26.96
CA GLN A 579 -7.45 -0.86 -27.73
C GLN A 579 -7.36 0.68 -27.56
N PHE A 580 -6.37 1.16 -26.82
CA PHE A 580 -6.10 2.59 -26.60
C PHE A 580 -4.76 3.06 -27.19
N ARG A 581 -4.07 2.21 -27.95
CA ARG A 581 -2.83 2.55 -28.64
C ARG A 581 -3.09 2.83 -30.11
#